data_AF-A0A388Q6M8-F1
#
_entry.id   AF-A0A388Q6M8-F1
#
_cell.length_a   1.000
_cell.length_b   1.000
_cell.length_c   1.000
_cell.angle_alpha   90.00
_cell.angle_beta   90.00
_cell.angle_gamma   90.00
#
_symmetry.space_group_name_H-M   'P 1'
#
loop_
_entity.id
_entity.type
_entity.pdbx_description
1 polymer ?
#
loop_
_entity_poly.entity_id
_entity_poly.type
_entity_poly.pdbx_seq_one_letter_code
_entity_poly.pdbx_strand_id
1 'polypeptide(L)' 'MEWIKQEDADIYCFQELKASLPDIDTAAFEAWAIMLIGIRPRKKRYSGVGVIAKVKPNEVQYGCGLEQADYEGRVCNCD' A
#
# COMPACT_ATOMS: atom_id res chain seq x y z
N MET A 1 -12.01 -1.34 -9.21
CA MET A 1 -11.02 -1.22 -10.30
C MET A 1 -11.38 -0.22 -11.38
N GLU A 2 -12.67 0.05 -11.65
CA GLU A 2 -13.07 0.93 -12.76
C GLU A 2 -12.49 2.35 -12.69
N TRP A 3 -12.60 3.02 -11.53
CA TRP A 3 -12.01 4.35 -11.34
C TRP A 3 -10.49 4.38 -11.56
N ILE A 4 -9.75 3.40 -11.01
CA ILE A 4 -8.30 3.27 -11.20
C ILE A 4 -7.95 3.11 -12.69
N LYS A 5 -8.71 2.27 -13.42
CA LYS A 5 -8.48 2.08 -14.86
C LYS A 5 -8.81 3.32 -15.69
N GLN A 6 -9.76 4.13 -15.26
CA GLN A 6 -10.16 5.36 -15.94
C GLN A 6 -9.15 6.49 -15.72
N GLU A 7 -8.65 6.66 -14.49
CA GLU A 7 -7.66 7.70 -14.21
C GLU A 7 -6.27 7.37 -14.76
N ASP A 8 -5.96 6.07 -14.93
CA ASP A 8 -4.74 5.58 -15.57
C ASP A 8 -3.42 6.16 -15.01
N ALA A 9 -3.36 6.49 -13.72
CA ALA A 9 -2.16 6.99 -13.09
C ALA A 9 -1.09 5.88 -12.99
N ASP A 10 0.18 6.28 -13.04
CA ASP A 10 1.29 5.33 -12.91
C ASP A 10 1.44 4.79 -11.49
N ILE A 11 1.12 5.62 -10.50
CA ILE A 11 1.25 5.31 -9.08
C ILE A 11 0.02 5.84 -8.33
N TYR A 12 -0.59 4.98 -7.50
CA TYR A 12 -1.63 5.33 -6.54
C TYR A 12 -1.14 5.10 -5.12
N CYS A 13 -1.29 6.10 -4.26
CA CYS A 13 -0.95 6.03 -2.85
C CYS A 13 -2.20 6.15 -1.98
N PHE A 14 -2.43 5.19 -1.11
CA PHE A 14 -3.56 5.14 -0.19
C PHE A 14 -3.10 5.26 1.26
N GLN A 15 -3.87 5.97 2.07
CA GLN A 15 -3.66 6.11 3.50
C GLN A 15 -4.91 5.66 4.27
N GLU A 16 -4.73 5.28 5.54
CA GLU A 16 -5.83 4.87 6.41
C GLU A 16 -6.63 3.68 5.85
N LEU A 17 -5.93 2.69 5.29
CA LEU A 17 -6.55 1.49 4.70
C LEU A 17 -7.46 0.74 5.67
N LYS A 18 -7.09 0.71 6.96
CA LYS A 18 -7.81 0.00 8.04
C LYS A 18 -8.13 -1.46 7.70
N ALA A 19 -7.31 -2.05 6.85
CA ALA A 19 -7.46 -3.38 6.28
C ALA A 19 -6.18 -4.20 6.50
N SER A 20 -6.35 -5.52 6.55
CA SER A 20 -5.29 -6.51 6.58
C SER A 20 -5.03 -7.02 5.16
N LEU A 21 -3.86 -7.60 4.89
CA LEU A 21 -3.53 -8.18 3.57
C LEU A 21 -4.61 -9.18 3.09
N PRO A 22 -5.13 -10.07 3.95
CA PRO A 22 -6.25 -10.95 3.60
C PRO A 22 -7.58 -10.26 3.30
N ASP A 23 -7.78 -9.01 3.73
CA ASP A 23 -8.99 -8.23 3.45
C ASP A 23 -8.94 -7.59 2.05
N ILE A 24 -7.81 -7.68 1.35
CA ILE A 24 -7.56 -7.03 0.06
C ILE A 24 -7.46 -8.09 -1.04
N ASP A 25 -8.32 -7.96 -2.05
CA ASP A 25 -8.29 -8.79 -3.26
C ASP A 25 -7.10 -8.38 -4.15
N THR A 26 -5.92 -8.89 -3.79
CA THR A 26 -4.66 -8.64 -4.50
C THR A 26 -4.69 -9.16 -5.94
N ALA A 27 -5.44 -10.23 -6.22
CA ALA A 27 -5.58 -10.80 -7.56
C ALA A 27 -6.26 -9.82 -8.54
N ALA A 28 -7.16 -8.96 -8.06
CA ALA A 28 -7.77 -7.91 -8.88
C ALA A 28 -6.76 -6.86 -9.38
N PHE A 29 -5.58 -6.76 -8.75
CA PHE A 29 -4.52 -5.83 -9.12
C PHE A 29 -3.41 -6.48 -9.93
N GLU A 30 -3.10 -7.76 -9.70
CA GLU A 30 -2.02 -8.51 -10.40
C GLU A 30 -2.12 -8.45 -11.93
N ALA A 31 -3.34 -8.38 -12.48
CA ALA A 31 -3.57 -8.31 -13.92
C ALA A 31 -3.30 -6.92 -14.54
N TRP A 32 -3.09 -5.88 -13.74
CA TRP A 32 -2.98 -4.49 -14.21
C TRP A 32 -1.75 -3.75 -13.66
N ALA A 33 -1.30 -4.10 -12.46
CA ALA A 33 -0.23 -3.40 -11.74
C ALA A 33 0.40 -4.31 -10.67
N ILE A 34 1.51 -3.86 -10.11
CA ILE A 34 2.09 -4.44 -8.91
C ILE A 34 1.52 -3.70 -7.71
N MET A 35 0.80 -4.43 -6.85
CA MET A 35 0.28 -3.90 -5.61
C MET A 35 1.26 -4.18 -4.47
N LEU A 36 1.75 -3.11 -3.83
CA LEU A 36 2.63 -3.18 -2.68
C LEU A 36 1.89 -2.63 -1.47
N ILE A 37 1.63 -3.51 -0.52
CA ILE A 37 0.78 -3.18 0.61
C ILE A 37 1.63 -3.09 1.89
N GLY A 38 1.78 -1.86 2.39
CA GLY A 38 2.39 -1.59 3.69
C GLY A 38 1.41 -1.75 4.84
N ILE A 39 1.05 -2.99 5.14
CA ILE A 39 0.26 -3.30 6.34
C ILE A 39 1.20 -3.73 7.44
N ARG A 40 1.50 -2.81 8.35
CA ARG A 40 2.06 -3.17 9.65
C ARG A 40 1.56 -2.34 10.83
N PRO A 41 0.25 -2.18 11.04
CA PRO A 41 -0.22 -1.87 12.37
C PRO A 41 -0.22 -3.15 13.22
N ARG A 42 0.50 -3.13 14.34
CA ARG A 42 0.48 -4.22 15.34
C ARG A 42 -0.95 -4.45 15.92
N LYS A 43 -1.85 -3.48 15.71
CA LYS A 43 -3.30 -3.57 15.98
C LYS A 43 -4.06 -3.83 14.68
N LYS A 44 -4.81 -4.93 14.63
CA LYS A 44 -5.70 -5.24 13.49
C LYS A 44 -6.65 -4.05 13.22
N ARG A 45 -6.83 -3.69 11.95
CA ARG A 45 -7.77 -2.66 11.46
C ARG A 45 -7.47 -1.23 11.94
N TYR A 46 -6.21 -0.93 12.26
CA TYR A 46 -5.79 0.40 12.68
C TYR A 46 -4.84 1.02 11.65
N SER A 47 -5.20 2.13 11.02
CA SER A 47 -4.38 2.81 9.98
C SER A 47 -3.91 1.89 8.83
N GLY A 48 -2.71 2.11 8.30
CA GLY A 48 -2.10 1.36 7.19
C GLY A 48 -2.02 2.16 5.89
N VAL A 49 -0.97 1.90 5.10
CA VAL A 49 -0.70 2.55 3.81
C VAL A 49 -0.55 1.51 2.70
N GLY A 50 -0.87 1.90 1.47
CA GLY A 50 -0.75 1.02 0.31
C GLY A 50 -0.34 1.79 -0.93
N VAL A 51 0.44 1.13 -1.78
CA VAL A 51 0.89 1.65 -3.07
C VAL A 51 0.48 0.68 -4.16
N ILE A 52 -0.10 1.20 -5.23
CA ILE A 52 -0.30 0.45 -6.47
C ILE A 52 0.55 1.14 -7.54
N ALA A 53 1.40 0.39 -8.22
CA ALA A 53 2.28 0.93 -9.24
C ALA A 53 2.25 0.06 -10.51
N LYS A 54 2.16 0.69 -11.68
CA LYS A 54 2.26 -0.03 -12.97
C LYS A 54 3.64 -0.68 -13.16
N VAL A 55 4.68 -0.06 -12.60
CA VAL A 55 6.07 -0.54 -12.65
C VAL A 55 6.50 -1.01 -11.26
N LYS A 56 7.25 -2.11 -11.20
CA LYS A 56 7.83 -2.60 -9.95
C LYS A 56 8.88 -1.61 -9.44
N PRO A 57 8.82 -1.14 -8.18
CA PRO A 57 9.94 -0.42 -7.61
C PRO A 57 11.13 -1.37 -7.41
N ASN A 58 12.32 -0.78 -7.50
CA ASN A 58 13.59 -1.43 -7.20
C ASN A 58 13.68 -1.78 -5.72
N GLU A 59 13.20 -0.89 -4.85
CA GLU A 59 13.22 -1.07 -3.40
C GLU A 59 11.90 -0.64 -2.75
N VAL A 60 11.50 -1.36 -1.70
CA VAL A 60 10.34 -1.02 -0.88
C VAL A 60 10.76 -1.00 0.58
N GLN A 61 10.66 0.17 1.21
CA GLN A 61 10.95 0.36 2.62
C GLN A 61 9.68 0.70 3.40
N TYR A 62 9.49 0.02 4.53
CA TYR A 62 8.37 0.27 5.43
C TYR A 62 8.86 1.03 6.66
N GLY A 63 8.15 2.08 7.03
CA GLY A 63 8.53 2.96 8.11
C GLY A 63 9.53 4.04 7.69
N CYS A 64 9.85 4.92 8.62
CA CYS A 64 10.80 6.02 8.47
C CYS A 64 11.77 6.14 9.65
N GLY A 65 11.78 5.17 10.58
CA GLY A 65 12.62 5.20 11.77
C GLY A 65 12.04 6.02 12.93
N LEU A 66 10.83 6.58 12.77
CA LEU A 66 10.09 7.22 13.84
C LEU A 66 9.18 6.19 14.51
N GLU A 67 9.50 5.80 15.74
CA GLU A 67 8.87 4.68 16.46
C GLU A 67 7.33 4.74 16.41
N GLN A 68 6.72 5.90 16.65
CA GLN A 68 5.27 6.04 16.61
C GLN A 68 4.69 5.83 15.21
N ALA A 69 5.30 6.42 14.18
CA ALA A 69 4.82 6.30 12.79
C ALA A 69 4.97 4.86 12.28
N ASP A 70 6.07 4.21 12.65
CA ASP A 70 6.39 2.84 12.29
C ASP A 70 5.47 1.85 13.02
N TYR A 71 5.16 2.11 14.30
CA TYR A 71 4.20 1.33 15.08
C TYR A 71 2.78 1.38 14.50
N GLU A 72 2.38 2.54 13.97
CA GLU A 72 1.08 2.77 13.35
C GLU A 72 1.04 2.38 11.86
N GLY A 73 2.19 2.11 11.23
CA GLY A 73 2.28 1.71 9.82
C GLY A 73 1.92 2.84 8.84
N ARG A 74 2.44 4.06 9.10
CA ARG A 74 2.07 5.28 8.37
C ARG A 74 2.95 5.64 7.18
N VAL A 75 4.08 4.95 6.99
CA VAL A 75 5.05 5.30 5.95
C VAL A 75 5.45 4.08 5.13
N CYS A 76 5.45 4.26 3.81
CA CYS A 76 5.97 3.33 2.83
C CYS A 76 6.71 4.14 1.78
N ASN A 77 7.97 3.80 1.53
CA ASN A 77 8.76 4.36 0.45
C ASN A 77 8.97 3.31 -0.65
N CYS A 78 8.89 3.73 -1.91
CA CYS A 78 9.07 2.92 -3.10
C CYS A 78 9.99 3.68 -4.07
N ASP A 79 11.19 3.13 -4.31
CA ASP A 79 12.22 3.68 -5.22
C ASP A 79 12.31 2.87 -6.52
#